data_AF-A0A1G6VXA6-F1
#
_entry.id   AF-A0A1G6VXA6-F1
#
_cell.length_a   1.000
_cell.length_b   1.000
_cell.length_c   1.000
_cell.angle_alpha   90.00
_cell.angle_beta   90.00
_cell.angle_gamma   90.00
#
_symmetry.space_group_name_H-M   'P 1'
#
loop_
_entity.id
_entity.type
_entity.pdbx_description
1 polymer ?
#
loop_
_entity_poly.entity_id
_entity_poly.type
_entity_poly.pdbx_seq_one_letter_code
_entity_poly.pdbx_strand_id
1 'polypeptide(L)' 'MECSEYGQSIRGETMKPTLSDIQRWPATVDVPTAATAFGISTSHAYELINRHQFPARTIQLGARRVVITASIIEVLSGQA' A
#
# COMPACT_ATOMS: atom_id res chain seq x y z
N MET A 1 -11.84 4.32 19.14
CA MET A 1 -11.54 4.39 17.70
C MET A 1 -10.20 5.09 17.60
N GLU A 2 -9.13 4.34 17.89
CA GLU A 2 -7.78 4.89 17.89
C GLU A 2 -7.36 5.08 16.43
N CYS A 3 -7.59 6.31 15.94
CA CYS A 3 -6.90 6.83 14.78
C CYS A 3 -5.42 6.86 15.14
N SER A 4 -4.71 5.78 14.81
CA SER A 4 -3.26 5.70 14.99
C SER A 4 -2.62 6.87 14.26
N GLU A 5 -2.14 7.81 15.06
CA GLU A 5 -0.99 8.64 14.81
C GLU A 5 0.14 7.76 14.26
N TYR A 6 0.25 7.69 12.93
CA TYR A 6 1.53 7.54 12.27
C TYR A 6 1.56 8.51 11.09
N GLY A 7 1.36 9.78 11.44
CA GLY A 7 1.76 10.90 10.62
C GLY A 7 3.27 11.06 10.71
N GLN A 8 4.01 10.31 9.90
CA GLN A 8 5.27 10.80 9.33
C GLN A 8 4.94 11.18 7.88
N SER A 9 4.57 12.44 7.67
CA SER A 9 5.53 13.51 7.36
C SER A 9 6.25 13.29 6.04
N ILE A 10 5.51 13.31 4.93
CA ILE A 10 6.00 13.80 3.65
C ILE A 10 4.89 14.63 3.00
N ARG A 11 4.80 15.91 3.37
CA ARG A 11 4.33 16.92 2.43
C ARG A 11 5.50 17.18 1.49
N GLY A 12 5.55 16.47 0.37
CA GLY A 12 6.65 16.62 -0.57
C GLY A 12 6.64 15.53 -1.64
N GLU A 13 6.02 15.87 -2.76
CA GLU A 13 6.40 15.34 -4.07
C GLU A 13 5.99 13.88 -4.35
N THR A 14 5.08 13.77 -5.32
CA THR A 14 4.54 12.56 -5.93
C THR A 14 5.61 11.74 -6.64
N MET A 15 6.57 11.17 -5.91
CA MET A 15 7.47 10.19 -6.48
C MET A 15 6.71 8.87 -6.56
N LYS A 16 5.99 8.70 -7.67
CA LYS A 16 5.40 7.41 -8.06
C LYS A 16 6.57 6.42 -8.08
N PRO A 17 6.70 5.52 -7.09
CA PRO A 17 7.85 4.63 -7.02
C PRO A 17 7.84 3.79 -8.29
N THR A 18 9.00 3.67 -8.93
CA THR A 18 9.10 2.83 -10.12
C THR A 18 9.01 1.36 -9.72
N LEU A 19 8.70 0.47 -10.67
CA LEU A 19 8.66 -0.97 -10.41
C LEU A 19 9.96 -1.48 -9.75
N SER A 20 11.11 -0.90 -10.13
CA SER A 20 12.42 -1.21 -9.57
C SER A 20 12.57 -0.76 -8.12
N ASP A 21 11.92 0.34 -7.73
CA ASP A 21 11.92 0.81 -6.35
C ASP A 21 11.03 -0.09 -5.47
N ILE A 22 9.87 -0.50 -6.00
CA ILE A 22 8.95 -1.40 -5.31
C ILE A 22 9.58 -2.78 -5.08
N GLN A 23 10.39 -3.27 -6.02
CA GLN A 23 11.13 -4.54 -5.84
C GLN A 23 12.14 -4.50 -4.69
N ARG A 24 12.62 -3.31 -4.30
CA ARG A 24 13.52 -3.14 -3.15
C ARG A 24 12.78 -3.01 -1.83
N TRP A 25 11.45 -2.95 -1.85
CA TRP A 25 10.66 -2.86 -0.63
C TRP A 25 10.73 -4.17 0.16
N PRO A 26 10.51 -4.11 1.47
CA PRO A 26 10.31 -5.31 2.26
C PRO A 26 9.17 -6.16 1.69
N ALA A 27 9.16 -7.46 2.00
CA ALA A 27 8.14 -8.39 1.51
C ALA A 27 6.70 -7.94 1.80
N THR A 28 6.52 -7.15 2.86
CA THR A 28 5.25 -6.53 3.25
C THR A 28 5.45 -5.05 3.52
N VAL A 29 4.54 -4.21 3.04
CA VAL A 29 4.51 -2.77 3.29
C VAL A 29 3.19 -2.34 3.90
N ASP A 30 3.16 -1.19 4.56
CA ASP A 30 1.92 -0.65 5.12
C ASP A 30 0.98 -0.15 4.01
N VAL A 31 -0.33 -0.09 4.32
CA VAL A 31 -1.38 0.44 3.42
C VAL A 31 -1.05 1.80 2.81
N PRO A 32 -0.58 2.82 3.57
CA PRO A 32 -0.24 4.11 2.97
C PRO A 32 0.89 4.02 1.93
N THR A 33 1.89 3.16 2.14
CA THR A 33 2.98 2.93 1.19
C THR A 33 2.49 2.21 -0.06
N ALA A 34 1.57 1.24 0.08
CA ALA A 34 0.93 0.64 -1.09
C ALA A 34 0.08 1.66 -1.87
N ALA A 35 -0.64 2.56 -1.17
CA ALA A 35 -1.47 3.57 -1.80
C ALA A 35 -0.66 4.52 -2.70
N THR A 36 0.57 4.88 -2.31
CA THR A 36 1.45 5.71 -3.14
C THR A 36 1.94 4.98 -4.41
N ALA A 37 2.17 3.67 -4.34
CA ALA A 37 2.49 2.86 -5.52
C ALA A 37 1.35 2.83 -6.54
N PHE A 38 0.10 2.74 -6.06
CA PHE A 38 -1.08 2.79 -6.92
C PHE A 38 -1.50 4.21 -7.33
N GLY A 39 -0.91 5.24 -6.71
CA GLY A 39 -1.29 6.64 -6.95
C GLY A 39 -2.69 7.00 -6.45
N ILE A 40 -3.19 6.30 -5.41
CA ILE A 40 -4.49 6.55 -4.79
C ILE A 40 -4.33 7.14 -3.38
N SER A 41 -5.36 7.83 -2.89
CA SER A 41 -5.38 8.35 -1.52
C SER A 41 -5.42 7.21 -0.50
N THR A 42 -4.77 7.41 0.66
CA THR A 42 -4.76 6.43 1.77
C THR A 42 -6.17 6.05 2.23
N SER A 43 -7.06 7.02 2.38
CA SER A 43 -8.47 6.78 2.74
C SER A 43 -9.19 5.90 1.72
N HIS A 44 -8.92 6.09 0.42
CA HIS A 44 -9.50 5.27 -0.64
C HIS A 44 -8.93 3.85 -0.63
N ALA A 45 -7.63 3.69 -0.38
CA ALA A 45 -7.01 2.38 -0.18
C ALA A 45 -7.64 1.63 1.01
N TYR A 46 -7.82 2.29 2.15
CA TYR A 46 -8.49 1.69 3.31
C TYR A 46 -9.95 1.32 3.03
N GLU A 47 -10.68 2.15 2.28
CA GLU A 47 -12.05 1.84 1.88
C GLU A 47 -12.10 0.58 1.00
N LEU A 48 -11.21 0.45 0.02
CA LEU A 48 -11.10 -0.73 -0.83
C LEU A 48 -10.72 -1.98 -0.04
N ILE A 49 -9.80 -1.87 0.92
CA ILE A 49 -9.42 -2.98 1.81
C ILE A 49 -10.62 -3.40 2.67
N ASN A 50 -11.35 -2.45 3.24
CA ASN A 50 -12.52 -2.74 4.06
C ASN A 50 -13.66 -3.36 3.24
N ARG A 51 -13.74 -3.02 1.93
CA ARG A 51 -14.65 -3.64 0.97
C ARG A 51 -14.12 -4.93 0.35
N HIS A 52 -12.93 -5.39 0.73
CA HIS A 52 -12.22 -6.53 0.12
C HIS A 52 -12.04 -6.42 -1.41
N GLN A 53 -12.00 -5.20 -1.94
CA GLN A 53 -11.83 -4.88 -3.36
C GLN A 53 -10.44 -4.31 -3.68
N PHE A 54 -9.51 -4.38 -2.73
CA PHE A 54 -8.16 -3.91 -2.98
C PHE A 54 -7.45 -4.84 -4.00
N PRO A 55 -6.81 -4.28 -5.04
CA PRO A 55 -6.25 -5.09 -6.12
C PRO A 55 -5.06 -5.94 -5.69
N ALA A 56 -4.36 -5.56 -4.62
CA ALA A 56 -3.28 -6.34 -4.04
C ALA A 56 -3.71 -7.13 -2.80
N ARG A 57 -3.00 -8.22 -2.51
CA ARG A 57 -3.23 -9.05 -1.33
C ARG A 57 -2.85 -8.28 -0.06
N THR A 58 -3.79 -8.20 0.86
CA THR A 58 -3.59 -7.62 2.20
C THR A 58 -3.68 -8.70 3.26
N ILE A 59 -2.86 -8.58 4.29
CA ILE A 59 -2.83 -9.48 5.44
C ILE A 59 -2.86 -8.68 6.73
N GLN A 60 -3.49 -9.23 7.76
CA GLN A 60 -3.53 -8.67 9.10
C GLN A 60 -2.37 -9.27 9.90
N LEU A 61 -1.32 -8.48 10.17
CA LEU A 61 -0.21 -8.83 11.06
C LEU A 61 -0.51 -8.30 12.47
N GLY A 62 -1.23 -9.11 13.26
CA GLY A 62 -1.70 -8.72 14.58
C GLY A 62 -2.61 -7.50 14.52
N ALA A 63 -2.20 -6.39 15.12
CA ALA A 63 -2.96 -5.13 15.09
C ALA A 63 -2.81 -4.33 13.80
N ARG A 64 -1.81 -4.64 12.95
CA ARG A 64 -1.49 -3.86 11.75
C ARG A 64 -1.99 -4.55 10.48
N ARG A 65 -2.44 -3.76 9.51
CA ARG A 65 -2.77 -4.23 8.15
C ARG A 65 -1.59 -3.93 7.23
N VAL A 66 -1.06 -4.97 6.61
CA VAL A 66 0.03 -4.84 5.64
C VAL A 66 -0.38 -5.40 4.30
N VAL A 67 0.26 -4.92 3.25
CA VAL A 67 0.06 -5.29 1.86
C VAL A 67 1.30 -6.05 1.39
N ILE A 68 1.11 -7.13 0.64
CA ILE A 68 2.21 -7.93 0.11
C ILE A 68 2.77 -7.23 -1.12
N THR A 69 4.06 -6.89 -1.08
CA THR A 69 4.76 -6.19 -2.17
C THR A 69 4.73 -6.99 -3.48
N ALA A 70 4.88 -8.32 -3.41
CA ALA A 70 4.77 -9.18 -4.59
C ALA A 70 3.43 -9.01 -5.32
N SER A 71 2.33 -8.92 -4.57
CA SER A 71 1.01 -8.74 -5.16
C SER A 71 0.82 -7.34 -5.76
N ILE A 72 1.48 -6.31 -5.20
CA ILE A 72 1.54 -4.98 -5.81
C ILE A 72 2.25 -5.05 -7.16
N ILE A 73 3.39 -5.74 -7.22
CA ILE A 73 4.18 -5.92 -8.45
C ILE A 73 3.36 -6.66 -9.50
N GLU A 74 2.69 -7.76 -9.15
CA GLU A 74 1.85 -8.53 -10.09
C GLU A 74 0.77 -7.66 -10.75
N VAL A 75 0.07 -6.84 -9.96
CA VAL A 75 -0.96 -5.92 -10.46
C VAL A 75 -0.35 -4.85 -11.36
N LEU A 76 0.76 -4.22 -10.95
CA LEU A 76 1.40 -3.16 -11.71
C LEU A 76 2.11 -3.64 -12.98
N SER A 77 2.58 -4.89 -12.99
CA SER A 77 3.17 -5.56 -14.15
C SER A 77 2.11 -6.08 -15.13
N GLY A 78 0.81 -6.01 -14.79
CA GLY A 78 -0.27 -6.49 -15.65
C GLY A 78 -0.33 -8.02 -15.77
N GLN A 79 0.20 -8.74 -14.79
CA GLN A 79 0.17 -10.21 -14.74
C GLN A 79 -1.00 -10.75 -13.89
N ALA A 80 -1.99 -9.88 -13.60
CA ALA A 80 -3.15 -10.16 -12.75
C ALA A 80 -4.36 -10.67 -13.53
#